data_AF-A0A2N0RM53-F1
#
_entry.id   AF-A0A2N0RM53-F1
#
_cell.length_a   1.000
_cell.length_b   1.000
_cell.length_c   1.000
_cell.angle_alpha   90.00
_cell.angle_beta   90.00
_cell.angle_gamma   90.00
#
_symmetry.space_group_name_H-M   'P 1'
#
loop_
_entity.id
_entity.type
_entity.pdbx_description
1 polymer ?
#
loop_
_entity_poly.entity_id
_entity_poly.type
_entity_poly.pdbx_seq_one_letter_code
_entity_poly.pdbx_strand_id
1 'polypeptide(L)'
;MKFIRHQIFYFPEARFRFESLCELRCDTSIDSSYFYGLAQICQYIQRLIIININPNDYHGIAELIGAQKNLKYFEWRDDDDLYVPGPEILLALEKNANSINHLVLYFMHIDHTLPKVLPKLHKLKTLITNFSNFNEEQLKKCVYRDLEILKIEHYNLEAASIIIENSGGHLKKILLEPFEFEDNVDSFVEDSLVFIRNVRKNCPSIECLSLAFSPSEEHYAEIEELLKVCQNLKLLLLVIFDHTYEESFYDEKVLEYGEILLKILISSKPTNIKEIRFYGDFKFSLEVLEEFLRKWEGCAISILISSYISSHNNIYEEEDYKKLIDNYKNNGIIKDFRSESYMDVMNVEFKV
;
A
#
# COMPACT_ATOMS: atom_id res chain seq x y z
N MET A 1 -21.42 -17.02 -37.78
CA MET A 1 -20.76 -15.99 -36.95
C MET A 1 -21.13 -14.61 -37.48
N LYS A 2 -22.04 -13.88 -36.82
CA LYS A 2 -22.37 -12.49 -37.14
C LYS A 2 -21.87 -11.64 -35.98
N PHE A 3 -20.64 -11.13 -36.10
CA PHE A 3 -20.11 -10.08 -35.25
C PHE A 3 -20.95 -8.81 -35.47
N ILE A 4 -21.28 -8.09 -34.41
CA ILE A 4 -22.08 -6.87 -34.48
C ILE A 4 -21.25 -5.78 -35.20
N ARG A 5 -21.89 -5.16 -36.20
CA ARG A 5 -21.32 -4.43 -37.35
C ARG A 5 -21.02 -2.95 -37.11
N HIS A 6 -20.88 -2.49 -35.87
CA HIS A 6 -20.81 -1.06 -35.58
C HIS A 6 -19.54 -0.72 -34.82
N GLN A 7 -18.41 -0.83 -35.52
CA GLN A 7 -17.15 -0.29 -35.06
C GLN A 7 -17.26 1.25 -35.02
N ILE A 8 -16.75 1.85 -33.94
CA ILE A 8 -16.95 3.27 -33.59
C ILE A 8 -16.46 4.24 -34.68
N PHE A 9 -15.53 3.81 -35.52
CA PHE A 9 -15.00 4.56 -36.65
C PHE A 9 -15.96 4.68 -37.85
N TYR A 10 -17.05 3.90 -37.91
CA TYR A 10 -18.08 4.08 -38.93
C TYR A 10 -18.98 5.30 -38.69
N PHE A 11 -18.84 5.97 -37.55
CA PHE A 11 -19.57 7.19 -37.23
C PHE A 11 -18.61 8.38 -37.26
N PRO A 12 -18.61 9.21 -38.33
CA PRO A 12 -17.68 10.35 -38.46
C PRO A 12 -17.73 11.32 -37.27
N GLU A 13 -18.89 11.41 -36.64
CA GLU A 13 -19.15 12.26 -35.47
C GLU A 13 -18.54 11.71 -34.18
N ALA A 14 -18.26 10.40 -34.11
CA ALA A 14 -17.67 9.78 -32.93
C ALA A 14 -16.32 10.40 -32.61
N ARG A 15 -15.51 10.73 -33.61
CA ARG A 15 -14.23 11.42 -33.40
C ARG A 15 -14.40 12.71 -32.58
N PHE A 16 -15.34 13.58 -32.97
CA PHE A 16 -15.58 14.84 -32.27
C PHE A 16 -16.08 14.65 -30.83
N ARG A 17 -16.74 13.52 -30.54
CA ARG A 17 -17.24 13.19 -29.20
C ARG A 17 -16.17 12.60 -28.30
N PHE A 18 -15.25 11.82 -28.86
CA PHE A 18 -14.26 11.05 -28.10
C PHE A 18 -12.86 11.66 -28.10
N GLU A 19 -12.56 12.65 -28.96
CA GLU A 19 -11.27 13.35 -28.95
C GLU A 19 -11.00 14.06 -27.61
N SER A 20 -12.06 14.45 -26.88
CA SER A 20 -11.98 15.03 -25.54
C SER A 20 -12.04 14.00 -24.40
N LEU A 21 -12.02 12.70 -24.69
CA LEU A 21 -12.06 11.66 -23.66
C LEU A 21 -10.76 11.68 -22.85
N CYS A 22 -10.84 12.07 -21.58
CA CYS A 22 -9.69 12.14 -20.68
C CYS A 22 -9.56 10.94 -19.74
N GLU A 23 -10.64 10.21 -19.51
CA GLU A 23 -10.66 9.05 -18.61
C GLU A 23 -11.44 7.91 -19.25
N LEU A 24 -10.88 6.71 -19.18
CA LEU A 24 -11.55 5.49 -19.60
C LEU A 24 -11.36 4.41 -18.53
N ARG A 25 -12.48 3.79 -18.16
CA ARG A 25 -12.51 2.53 -17.40
C ARG A 25 -13.14 1.47 -18.28
N CYS A 26 -12.46 0.34 -18.43
CA CYS A 26 -12.91 -0.77 -19.27
C CYS A 26 -12.49 -2.11 -18.67
N ASP A 27 -13.06 -3.18 -19.19
CA ASP A 27 -12.65 -4.54 -18.85
C ASP A 27 -12.16 -5.32 -20.08
N THR A 28 -11.41 -6.39 -19.84
CA THR A 28 -10.76 -7.20 -20.89
C THR A 28 -11.70 -8.16 -21.62
N SER A 29 -12.96 -8.28 -21.20
CA SER A 29 -13.96 -9.11 -21.89
C SER A 29 -14.50 -8.43 -23.16
N ILE A 30 -14.35 -7.11 -23.26
CA ILE A 30 -14.74 -6.30 -24.42
C ILE A 30 -13.92 -6.70 -25.66
N ASP A 31 -14.60 -6.81 -26.81
CA ASP A 31 -13.98 -7.20 -28.08
C ASP A 31 -12.85 -6.24 -28.50
N SER A 32 -11.70 -6.79 -28.92
CA SER A 32 -10.51 -6.00 -29.23
C SER A 32 -10.72 -4.98 -30.36
N SER A 33 -11.65 -5.23 -31.28
CA SER A 33 -12.01 -4.28 -32.35
C SER A 33 -12.57 -2.96 -31.81
N TYR A 34 -13.18 -2.97 -30.62
CA TYR A 34 -13.63 -1.77 -29.94
C TYR A 34 -12.43 -0.89 -29.55
N PHE A 35 -11.41 -1.48 -28.94
CA PHE A 35 -10.21 -0.77 -28.52
C PHE A 35 -9.35 -0.29 -29.70
N TYR A 36 -9.24 -1.08 -30.78
CA TYR A 36 -8.62 -0.59 -32.02
C TYR A 36 -9.33 0.64 -32.58
N GLY A 37 -10.66 0.67 -32.52
CA GLY A 37 -11.43 1.84 -32.94
C GLY A 37 -11.18 3.05 -32.05
N LEU A 38 -11.13 2.86 -30.74
CA LEU A 38 -10.78 3.93 -29.79
C LEU A 38 -9.35 4.43 -29.99
N ALA A 39 -8.38 3.56 -30.25
CA ALA A 39 -6.99 3.94 -30.47
C ALA A 39 -6.82 4.91 -31.65
N GLN A 40 -7.71 4.83 -32.66
CA GLN A 40 -7.68 5.73 -33.81
C GLN A 40 -8.23 7.13 -33.52
N ILE A 41 -9.13 7.27 -32.54
CA ILE A 41 -9.86 8.53 -32.28
C ILE A 41 -9.49 9.19 -30.94
N CYS A 42 -9.13 8.40 -29.93
CA CYS A 42 -8.78 8.83 -28.59
C CYS A 42 -7.26 8.84 -28.44
N GLN A 43 -6.64 10.01 -28.44
CA GLN A 43 -5.18 10.17 -28.29
C GLN A 43 -4.77 10.94 -27.02
N TYR A 44 -5.75 11.33 -26.19
CA TYR A 44 -5.57 12.23 -25.04
C TYR A 44 -6.19 11.70 -23.75
N ILE A 45 -6.39 10.39 -23.65
CA ILE A 45 -6.75 9.75 -22.38
C ILE A 45 -5.57 9.95 -21.42
N GLN A 46 -5.87 10.55 -20.27
CA GLN A 46 -4.91 10.80 -19.19
C GLN A 46 -5.02 9.78 -18.08
N ARG A 47 -6.21 9.16 -17.90
CA ARG A 47 -6.48 8.15 -16.88
C ARG A 47 -7.10 6.91 -17.52
N LEU A 48 -6.41 5.78 -17.42
CA LEU A 48 -6.89 4.50 -17.93
C LEU A 48 -6.93 3.48 -16.80
N ILE A 49 -8.10 2.89 -16.57
CA ILE A 49 -8.29 1.76 -15.65
C ILE A 49 -8.76 0.55 -16.44
N ILE A 50 -8.09 -0.58 -16.24
CA ILE A 50 -8.43 -1.86 -16.84
C ILE A 50 -8.77 -2.85 -15.73
N ILE A 51 -9.92 -3.50 -15.85
CA ILE A 51 -10.31 -4.65 -15.02
C ILE A 51 -10.17 -5.91 -15.88
N ASN A 52 -9.34 -6.85 -15.47
CA ASN A 52 -9.10 -8.06 -16.23
C ASN A 52 -10.09 -9.14 -15.78
N ILE A 53 -11.15 -9.42 -16.56
CA ILE A 53 -12.32 -10.25 -16.15
C ILE A 53 -12.52 -11.50 -17.03
N ASN A 54 -12.06 -11.52 -18.28
CA ASN A 54 -11.99 -12.73 -19.12
C ASN A 54 -11.36 -12.34 -20.46
N PRO A 55 -10.03 -12.22 -20.53
CA PRO A 55 -9.39 -11.58 -21.67
C PRO A 55 -9.54 -12.44 -22.93
N ASN A 56 -10.15 -11.85 -23.96
CA ASN A 56 -10.19 -12.45 -25.29
C ASN A 56 -8.89 -12.17 -26.07
N ASP A 57 -8.40 -10.92 -26.02
CA ASP A 57 -7.24 -10.41 -26.74
C ASP A 57 -6.76 -9.09 -26.10
N TYR A 58 -5.46 -9.00 -25.76
CA TYR A 58 -4.85 -7.80 -25.18
C TYR A 58 -4.37 -6.78 -26.22
N HIS A 59 -4.23 -7.16 -27.48
CA HIS A 59 -3.63 -6.30 -28.51
C HIS A 59 -4.41 -5.00 -28.72
N GLY A 60 -5.75 -5.05 -28.71
CA GLY A 60 -6.57 -3.86 -28.87
C GLY A 60 -6.31 -2.82 -27.76
N ILE A 61 -6.21 -3.26 -26.51
CA ILE A 61 -5.92 -2.39 -25.36
C ILE A 61 -4.47 -1.88 -25.42
N ALA A 62 -3.53 -2.74 -25.79
CA ALA A 62 -2.13 -2.36 -25.99
C ALA A 62 -1.98 -1.27 -27.07
N GLU A 63 -2.71 -1.37 -28.18
CA GLU A 63 -2.75 -0.32 -29.20
C GLU A 63 -3.39 0.97 -28.68
N LEU A 64 -4.48 0.87 -27.90
CA LEU A 64 -5.09 2.04 -27.27
C LEU A 64 -4.10 2.78 -26.35
N ILE A 65 -3.39 2.06 -25.48
CA ILE A 65 -2.35 2.63 -24.61
C ILE A 65 -1.27 3.29 -25.46
N GLY A 66 -0.79 2.59 -26.49
CA GLY A 66 0.25 3.08 -27.37
C GLY A 66 -0.12 4.32 -28.19
N ALA A 67 -1.40 4.57 -28.41
CA ALA A 67 -1.91 5.74 -29.12
C ALA A 67 -2.00 7.01 -28.25
N GLN A 68 -1.90 6.88 -26.92
CA GLN A 68 -2.01 8.03 -26.02
C GLN A 68 -0.76 8.91 -26.09
N LYS A 69 -0.97 10.23 -26.03
CA LYS A 69 0.10 11.23 -26.05
C LYS A 69 0.44 11.79 -24.67
N ASN A 70 -0.39 11.51 -23.66
CA ASN A 70 -0.28 12.10 -22.34
C ASN A 70 -0.94 11.23 -21.26
N LEU A 71 -0.75 9.91 -21.33
CA LEU A 71 -1.26 9.00 -20.30
C LEU A 71 -0.48 9.26 -19.00
N LYS A 72 -1.18 9.66 -17.94
CA LYS A 72 -0.60 10.01 -16.63
C LYS A 72 -0.85 8.93 -15.60
N TYR A 73 -2.08 8.45 -15.54
CA TYR A 73 -2.53 7.45 -14.60
C TYR A 73 -2.88 6.16 -15.34
N PHE A 74 -2.26 5.06 -14.92
CA PHE A 74 -2.57 3.73 -15.39
C PHE A 74 -2.87 2.82 -14.21
N GLU A 75 -3.98 2.10 -14.30
CA GLU A 75 -4.39 1.10 -13.32
C GLU A 75 -4.83 -0.18 -14.01
N TRP A 76 -4.31 -1.30 -13.50
CA TRP A 76 -4.71 -2.64 -13.88
C TRP A 76 -5.11 -3.41 -12.63
N ARG A 77 -6.29 -4.02 -12.64
CA ARG A 77 -6.74 -4.98 -11.63
C ARG A 77 -7.10 -6.30 -12.25
N ASP A 78 -6.52 -7.37 -11.76
CA ASP A 78 -7.01 -8.73 -12.02
C ASP A 78 -8.30 -8.98 -11.24
N ASP A 79 -9.24 -9.69 -11.86
CA ASP A 79 -10.40 -10.28 -11.19
C ASP A 79 -9.98 -11.61 -10.53
N ASP A 80 -10.61 -11.94 -9.41
CA ASP A 80 -10.11 -12.92 -8.41
C ASP A 80 -9.92 -14.35 -8.95
N ASP A 81 -10.46 -14.66 -10.14
CA ASP A 81 -10.49 -15.99 -10.74
C ASP A 81 -9.59 -16.18 -11.99
N LEU A 82 -8.74 -15.21 -12.37
CA LEU A 82 -8.09 -15.22 -13.70
C LEU A 82 -6.57 -15.31 -13.72
N TYR A 83 -6.10 -16.28 -14.51
CA TYR A 83 -4.70 -16.59 -14.80
C TYR A 83 -4.35 -16.31 -16.27
N VAL A 84 -4.44 -15.07 -16.75
CA VAL A 84 -3.99 -14.79 -18.13
C VAL A 84 -3.00 -13.63 -18.14
N PRO A 85 -1.69 -13.89 -18.32
CA PRO A 85 -0.69 -12.83 -18.39
C PRO A 85 -0.93 -11.99 -19.65
N GLY A 86 -0.88 -10.66 -19.51
CA GLY A 86 -1.03 -9.73 -20.64
C GLY A 86 0.22 -8.86 -20.85
N PRO A 87 1.34 -9.47 -21.27
CA PRO A 87 2.62 -8.77 -21.45
C PRO A 87 2.52 -7.61 -22.44
N GLU A 88 1.62 -7.70 -23.43
CA GLU A 88 1.44 -6.68 -24.46
C GLU A 88 1.01 -5.33 -23.89
N ILE A 89 0.12 -5.35 -22.90
CA ILE A 89 -0.34 -4.12 -22.25
C ILE A 89 0.80 -3.48 -21.46
N LEU A 90 1.59 -4.27 -20.73
CA LEU A 90 2.72 -3.74 -19.98
C LEU A 90 3.79 -3.17 -20.90
N LEU A 91 4.14 -3.88 -21.97
CA LEU A 91 5.08 -3.37 -22.99
C LEU A 91 4.56 -2.10 -23.66
N ALA A 92 3.25 -1.95 -23.83
CA ALA A 92 2.67 -0.73 -24.40
C ALA A 92 2.86 0.51 -23.50
N LEU A 93 3.00 0.34 -22.17
CA LEU A 93 3.27 1.45 -21.25
C LEU A 93 4.58 2.16 -21.58
N GLU A 94 5.55 1.48 -22.19
CA GLU A 94 6.84 2.07 -22.57
C GLU A 94 6.66 3.28 -23.51
N LYS A 95 5.63 3.27 -24.37
CA LYS A 95 5.31 4.39 -25.27
C LYS A 95 4.93 5.66 -24.50
N ASN A 96 4.48 5.52 -23.25
CA ASN A 96 4.05 6.60 -22.36
C ASN A 96 4.98 6.75 -21.13
N ALA A 97 6.18 6.17 -21.16
CA ALA A 97 7.08 6.15 -20.00
C ALA A 97 7.46 7.55 -19.47
N ASN A 98 7.42 8.56 -20.35
CA ASN A 98 7.72 9.95 -20.03
C ASN A 98 6.52 10.75 -19.49
N SER A 99 5.31 10.17 -19.47
CA SER A 99 4.09 10.87 -19.03
C SER A 99 3.42 10.18 -17.85
N ILE A 100 3.56 8.85 -17.72
CA ILE A 100 2.99 8.11 -16.60
C ILE A 100 3.66 8.54 -15.30
N ASN A 101 2.84 9.02 -14.36
CA ASN A 101 3.26 9.43 -13.03
C ASN A 101 2.52 8.67 -11.92
N HIS A 102 1.42 7.97 -12.24
CA HIS A 102 0.73 7.09 -11.30
C HIS A 102 0.57 5.71 -11.94
N LEU A 103 1.16 4.69 -11.31
CA LEU A 103 1.05 3.30 -11.71
C LEU A 103 0.46 2.47 -10.57
N VAL A 104 -0.64 1.80 -10.85
CA VAL A 104 -1.35 0.95 -9.91
C VAL A 104 -1.60 -0.42 -10.53
N LEU A 105 -0.95 -1.45 -10.00
CA LEU A 105 -1.02 -2.82 -10.51
C LEU A 105 -1.43 -3.75 -9.38
N TYR A 106 -2.60 -4.36 -9.52
CA TYR A 106 -3.10 -5.41 -8.64
C TYR A 106 -3.13 -6.70 -9.46
N PHE A 107 -2.06 -7.48 -9.35
CA PHE A 107 -1.94 -8.76 -10.05
C PHE A 107 -2.22 -9.92 -9.11
N MET A 108 -2.95 -10.91 -9.59
CA MET A 108 -3.13 -12.18 -8.87
C MET A 108 -1.91 -13.10 -9.03
N HIS A 109 -1.10 -12.88 -10.06
CA HIS A 109 0.03 -13.74 -10.40
C HIS A 109 1.27 -12.95 -10.85
N ILE A 110 2.41 -13.63 -10.77
CA ILE A 110 3.71 -13.08 -11.16
C ILE A 110 3.77 -12.77 -12.66
N ASP A 111 3.98 -11.50 -13.03
CA ASP A 111 4.24 -11.08 -14.42
C ASP A 111 5.72 -10.82 -14.69
N HIS A 112 6.38 -11.70 -15.44
CA HIS A 112 7.81 -11.60 -15.78
C HIS A 112 8.19 -10.46 -16.75
N THR A 113 7.22 -9.68 -17.22
CA THR A 113 7.42 -8.54 -18.14
C THR A 113 7.64 -7.26 -17.36
N LEU A 114 6.97 -7.10 -16.21
CA LEU A 114 7.05 -5.92 -15.37
C LEU A 114 8.50 -5.52 -15.02
N PRO A 115 9.42 -6.44 -14.66
CA PRO A 115 10.83 -6.07 -14.40
C PRO A 115 11.56 -5.42 -15.58
N LYS A 116 11.09 -5.61 -16.82
CA LYS A 116 11.67 -4.99 -18.02
C LYS A 116 11.10 -3.59 -18.29
N VAL A 117 9.84 -3.38 -17.93
CA VAL A 117 9.08 -2.16 -18.21
C VAL A 117 9.25 -1.14 -17.10
N LEU A 118 9.11 -1.58 -15.85
CA LEU A 118 9.04 -0.72 -14.67
C LEU A 118 10.24 0.26 -14.57
N PRO A 119 11.51 -0.16 -14.77
CA PRO A 119 12.66 0.75 -14.74
C PRO A 119 12.61 1.91 -15.74
N LYS A 120 11.82 1.81 -16.81
CA LYS A 120 11.70 2.86 -17.83
C LYS A 120 10.78 4.01 -17.38
N LEU A 121 9.89 3.75 -16.43
CA LEU A 121 8.89 4.69 -15.92
C LEU A 121 9.49 5.64 -14.86
N HIS A 122 10.44 6.48 -15.26
CA HIS A 122 11.24 7.30 -14.34
C HIS A 122 10.48 8.50 -13.70
N LYS A 123 9.29 8.84 -14.18
CA LYS A 123 8.48 9.98 -13.67
C LYS A 123 7.41 9.59 -12.65
N LEU A 124 7.48 8.37 -12.12
CA LEU A 124 6.51 7.89 -11.14
C LEU A 124 6.53 8.74 -9.86
N LYS A 125 5.34 9.20 -9.48
CA LYS A 125 4.99 9.81 -8.20
C LYS A 125 4.24 8.83 -7.30
N THR A 126 3.50 7.89 -7.90
CA THR A 126 2.80 6.82 -7.20
C THR A 126 3.13 5.49 -7.83
N LEU A 127 3.54 4.54 -7.01
CA LEU A 127 3.78 3.15 -7.39
C LEU A 127 3.06 2.23 -6.41
N ILE A 128 2.10 1.47 -6.93
CA ILE A 128 1.41 0.39 -6.21
C ILE A 128 1.60 -0.87 -7.04
N THR A 129 2.36 -1.84 -6.54
CA THR A 129 2.66 -3.10 -7.25
C THR A 129 3.28 -4.12 -6.30
N ASN A 130 3.27 -5.39 -6.73
CA ASN A 130 4.05 -6.48 -6.17
C ASN A 130 5.45 -6.56 -6.83
N PHE A 131 6.49 -6.92 -6.07
CA PHE A 131 7.87 -7.10 -6.53
C PHE A 131 8.41 -8.54 -6.45
N SER A 132 7.56 -9.53 -6.19
CA SER A 132 7.93 -10.92 -5.86
C SER A 132 8.72 -11.65 -6.95
N ASN A 133 8.81 -11.09 -8.15
CA ASN A 133 9.54 -11.66 -9.27
C ASN A 133 10.74 -10.82 -9.73
N PHE A 134 11.07 -9.79 -8.99
CA PHE A 134 12.25 -8.98 -9.23
C PHE A 134 13.43 -9.58 -8.50
N ASN A 135 14.59 -9.63 -9.17
CA ASN A 135 15.86 -9.78 -8.48
C ASN A 135 16.48 -8.43 -8.13
N GLU A 136 17.48 -8.44 -7.26
CA GLU A 136 18.18 -7.24 -6.78
C GLU A 136 18.74 -6.37 -7.93
N GLU A 137 19.31 -6.97 -8.98
CA GLU A 137 19.85 -6.23 -10.14
C GLU A 137 18.76 -5.51 -10.94
N GLN A 138 17.55 -6.07 -11.01
CA GLN A 138 16.40 -5.45 -11.65
C GLN A 138 15.86 -4.30 -10.80
N LEU A 139 15.80 -4.47 -9.49
CA LEU A 139 15.36 -3.44 -8.55
C LEU A 139 16.33 -2.24 -8.55
N LYS A 140 17.64 -2.48 -8.61
CA LYS A 140 18.65 -1.42 -8.72
C LYS A 140 18.51 -0.54 -9.97
N LYS A 141 17.81 -1.00 -11.01
CA LYS A 141 17.50 -0.20 -12.21
C LYS A 141 16.28 0.70 -12.03
N CYS A 142 15.45 0.43 -11.02
CA CYS A 142 14.25 1.18 -10.70
C CYS A 142 14.61 2.46 -9.92
N VAL A 143 14.80 3.57 -10.63
CA VAL A 143 15.16 4.87 -10.04
C VAL A 143 14.04 5.87 -10.22
N TYR A 144 13.36 6.22 -9.11
CA TYR A 144 12.16 7.07 -9.10
C TYR A 144 12.36 8.29 -8.21
N ARG A 145 13.03 9.31 -8.74
CA ARG A 145 13.42 10.50 -7.95
C ARG A 145 12.23 11.29 -7.43
N ASP A 146 11.13 11.30 -8.17
CA ASP A 146 9.91 12.04 -7.83
C ASP A 146 8.87 11.19 -7.09
N LEU A 147 9.23 10.00 -6.60
CA LEU A 147 8.29 9.09 -5.95
C LEU A 147 7.80 9.67 -4.62
N GLU A 148 6.49 9.87 -4.51
CA GLU A 148 5.82 10.42 -3.32
C GLU A 148 5.05 9.35 -2.55
N ILE A 149 4.56 8.32 -3.24
CA ILE A 149 3.73 7.25 -2.66
C ILE A 149 4.21 5.89 -3.15
N LEU A 150 4.52 5.02 -2.21
CA LEU A 150 4.84 3.62 -2.43
C LEU A 150 3.85 2.75 -1.66
N LYS A 151 3.21 1.79 -2.34
CA LYS A 151 2.44 0.72 -1.72
C LYS A 151 2.84 -0.62 -2.29
N ILE A 152 3.06 -1.58 -1.42
CA ILE A 152 3.64 -2.88 -1.76
C ILE A 152 3.08 -3.96 -0.85
N GLU A 153 3.26 -5.22 -1.24
CA GLU A 153 2.93 -6.36 -0.38
C GLU A 153 3.94 -6.55 0.76
N HIS A 154 3.46 -7.09 1.88
CA HIS A 154 4.26 -7.31 3.09
C HIS A 154 5.50 -8.19 2.89
N TYR A 155 5.51 -9.11 1.92
CA TYR A 155 6.66 -9.98 1.66
C TYR A 155 7.79 -9.31 0.86
N ASN A 156 7.55 -8.13 0.31
CA ASN A 156 8.52 -7.45 -0.55
C ASN A 156 9.34 -6.39 0.18
N LEU A 157 9.62 -6.55 1.48
CA LEU A 157 10.36 -5.56 2.30
C LEU A 157 11.80 -5.34 1.81
N GLU A 158 12.49 -6.37 1.33
CA GLU A 158 13.80 -6.23 0.67
C GLU A 158 13.68 -5.33 -0.58
N ALA A 159 12.70 -5.61 -1.44
CA ALA A 159 12.47 -4.80 -2.64
C ALA A 159 12.06 -3.36 -2.29
N ALA A 160 11.21 -3.19 -1.29
CA ALA A 160 10.82 -1.90 -0.74
C ALA A 160 12.04 -1.06 -0.37
N SER A 161 12.98 -1.68 0.35
CA SER A 161 14.20 -1.07 0.83
C SER A 161 15.03 -0.50 -0.32
N ILE A 162 15.20 -1.28 -1.39
CA ILE A 162 15.94 -0.85 -2.59
C ILE A 162 15.20 0.29 -3.32
N ILE A 163 13.88 0.21 -3.45
CA ILE A 163 13.08 1.28 -4.07
C ILE A 163 13.14 2.57 -3.25
N ILE A 164 13.12 2.48 -1.92
CA ILE A 164 13.24 3.61 -1.00
C ILE A 164 14.60 4.29 -1.13
N GLU A 165 15.70 3.52 -1.15
CA GLU A 165 17.05 4.05 -1.39
C GLU A 165 17.16 4.78 -2.73
N ASN A 166 16.41 4.32 -3.74
CA ASN A 166 16.37 4.90 -5.07
C ASN A 166 15.31 6.01 -5.24
N SER A 167 14.50 6.27 -4.20
CA SER A 167 13.53 7.35 -4.16
C SER A 167 14.23 8.64 -3.75
N GLY A 168 14.01 9.75 -4.44
CA GLY A 168 14.79 10.99 -4.27
C GLY A 168 14.59 11.72 -2.93
N GLY A 169 14.14 11.03 -1.87
CA GLY A 169 13.82 11.61 -0.56
C GLY A 169 12.47 12.31 -0.52
N HIS A 170 11.60 12.08 -1.51
CA HIS A 170 10.29 12.73 -1.65
C HIS A 170 9.11 11.87 -1.21
N LEU A 171 9.37 10.66 -0.69
CA LEU A 171 8.33 9.76 -0.18
C LEU A 171 7.59 10.40 1.00
N LYS A 172 6.28 10.51 0.84
CA LYS A 172 5.32 10.98 1.84
C LYS A 172 4.49 9.84 2.42
N LYS A 173 4.27 8.77 1.63
CA LYS A 173 3.49 7.62 2.05
C LYS A 173 4.18 6.31 1.66
N ILE A 174 4.37 5.44 2.64
CA ILE A 174 4.80 4.05 2.46
C ILE A 174 3.77 3.18 3.16
N LEU A 175 3.10 2.34 2.39
CA LEU A 175 2.00 1.50 2.86
C LEU A 175 2.26 0.04 2.51
N LEU A 176 1.87 -0.84 3.40
CA LEU A 176 1.97 -2.29 3.20
C LEU A 176 0.55 -2.84 2.98
N GLU A 177 0.39 -3.70 1.97
CA GLU A 177 -0.88 -4.35 1.67
C GLU A 177 -1.19 -5.47 2.65
N PRO A 178 -2.46 -5.59 3.08
CA PRO A 178 -2.88 -6.66 3.97
C PRO A 178 -2.46 -8.06 3.47
N PHE A 179 -1.80 -8.86 4.32
CA PHE A 179 -1.68 -10.31 4.14
C PHE A 179 -1.72 -11.14 5.46
N GLU A 180 -1.96 -12.47 5.36
CA GLU A 180 -1.86 -13.48 6.42
C GLU A 180 -0.53 -14.25 6.33
N PHE A 181 0.38 -14.14 7.32
CA PHE A 181 1.73 -14.73 7.20
C PHE A 181 1.75 -16.23 6.86
N GLU A 182 2.49 -16.61 5.81
CA GLU A 182 2.89 -17.98 5.50
C GLU A 182 4.35 -18.25 5.92
N ASP A 183 4.69 -19.54 6.07
CA ASP A 183 5.79 -20.17 6.81
C ASP A 183 7.26 -19.69 6.58
N ASN A 184 7.54 -18.67 5.76
CA ASN A 184 8.92 -18.19 5.51
C ASN A 184 9.34 -17.04 6.43
N VAL A 185 9.62 -17.39 7.67
CA VAL A 185 9.86 -16.48 8.80
C VAL A 185 11.24 -15.81 8.80
N ASP A 186 12.30 -16.53 8.44
CA ASP A 186 13.67 -16.05 8.73
C ASP A 186 14.05 -14.82 7.89
N SER A 187 13.66 -14.80 6.61
CA SER A 187 13.89 -13.64 5.72
C SER A 187 13.14 -12.40 6.20
N PHE A 188 11.95 -12.55 6.76
CA PHE A 188 11.13 -11.44 7.22
C PHE A 188 11.80 -10.63 8.35
N VAL A 189 12.45 -11.30 9.31
CA VAL A 189 13.09 -10.63 10.45
C VAL A 189 14.23 -9.71 9.98
N GLU A 190 15.07 -10.18 9.07
CA GLU A 190 16.16 -9.38 8.53
C GLU A 190 15.63 -8.26 7.60
N ASP A 191 14.70 -8.59 6.70
CA ASP A 191 14.15 -7.65 5.74
C ASP A 191 13.37 -6.51 6.41
N SER A 192 12.59 -6.82 7.46
CA SER A 192 11.87 -5.80 8.23
C SER A 192 12.79 -4.84 8.96
N LEU A 193 13.90 -5.34 9.53
CA LEU A 193 14.90 -4.50 10.17
C LEU A 193 15.61 -3.58 9.16
N VAL A 194 16.00 -4.12 8.01
CA VAL A 194 16.61 -3.34 6.90
C VAL A 194 15.64 -2.27 6.40
N PHE A 195 14.37 -2.63 6.24
CA PHE A 195 13.32 -1.72 5.82
C PHE A 195 13.15 -0.53 6.77
N ILE A 196 13.02 -0.77 8.08
CA ILE A 196 12.90 0.30 9.10
C ILE A 196 14.12 1.23 9.05
N ARG A 197 15.33 0.66 8.98
CA ARG A 197 16.58 1.44 8.88
C ARG A 197 16.60 2.32 7.64
N ASN A 198 16.13 1.81 6.51
CA ASN A 198 16.10 2.54 5.25
C ASN A 198 15.02 3.62 5.20
N VAL A 199 13.86 3.39 5.79
CA VAL A 199 12.86 4.45 5.98
C VAL A 199 13.44 5.57 6.84
N ARG A 200 14.03 5.25 8.00
CA ARG A 200 14.66 6.25 8.88
C ARG A 200 15.71 7.08 8.14
N LYS A 201 16.55 6.43 7.33
CA LYS A 201 17.66 7.08 6.62
C LYS A 201 17.22 7.95 5.45
N ASN A 202 16.27 7.47 4.64
CA ASN A 202 15.95 8.07 3.34
C ASN A 202 14.65 8.88 3.34
N CYS A 203 13.76 8.69 4.32
CA CYS A 203 12.41 9.26 4.34
C CYS A 203 12.10 10.12 5.59
N PRO A 204 12.95 11.08 6.00
CA PRO A 204 12.71 11.89 7.20
C PRO A 204 11.43 12.75 7.14
N SER A 205 10.89 12.99 5.94
CA SER A 205 9.67 13.76 5.71
C SER A 205 8.40 12.92 5.55
N ILE A 206 8.46 11.62 5.85
CA ILE A 206 7.33 10.70 5.72
C ILE A 206 6.13 11.16 6.55
N GLU A 207 4.93 11.07 5.98
CA GLU A 207 3.67 11.47 6.65
C GLU A 207 2.79 10.28 7.00
N CYS A 208 2.87 9.20 6.23
CA CYS A 208 2.08 7.99 6.41
C CYS A 208 2.98 6.78 6.26
N LEU A 209 3.06 5.95 7.29
CA LEU A 209 3.99 4.83 7.33
C LEU A 209 3.32 3.58 7.90
N SER A 210 3.41 2.49 7.15
CA SER A 210 3.17 1.13 7.62
C SER A 210 4.52 0.45 7.91
N LEU A 211 4.64 -0.15 9.10
CA LEU A 211 5.79 -0.98 9.48
C LEU A 211 5.28 -2.38 9.81
N ALA A 212 5.95 -3.40 9.30
CA ALA A 212 5.77 -4.79 9.75
C ALA A 212 7.09 -5.26 10.37
N PHE A 213 7.03 -5.88 11.55
CA PHE A 213 8.23 -6.25 12.29
C PHE A 213 8.01 -7.40 13.28
N SER A 214 9.11 -8.05 13.65
CA SER A 214 9.18 -9.04 14.73
C SER A 214 9.39 -8.36 16.09
N PRO A 215 8.81 -8.86 17.21
CA PRO A 215 8.94 -8.27 18.54
C PRO A 215 10.34 -8.50 19.16
N SER A 216 11.39 -7.92 18.57
CA SER A 216 12.77 -8.01 19.10
C SER A 216 13.30 -6.66 19.57
N GLU A 217 14.26 -6.70 20.51
CA GLU A 217 14.93 -5.50 21.03
C GLU A 217 15.52 -4.62 19.91
N GLU A 218 16.08 -5.25 18.87
CA GLU A 218 16.65 -4.53 17.73
C GLU A 218 15.59 -3.76 16.93
N HIS A 219 14.43 -4.38 16.68
CA HIS A 219 13.32 -3.72 15.98
C HIS A 219 12.80 -2.54 16.79
N TYR A 220 12.59 -2.74 18.09
CA TYR A 220 12.14 -1.69 18.99
C TYR A 220 13.10 -0.50 19.03
N ALA A 221 14.41 -0.75 19.10
CA ALA A 221 15.42 0.30 19.07
C ALA A 221 15.41 1.08 17.75
N GLU A 222 15.29 0.41 16.61
CA GLU A 222 15.22 1.08 15.30
C GLU A 222 13.91 1.85 15.11
N ILE A 223 12.78 1.35 15.63
CA ILE A 223 11.50 2.07 15.64
C ILE A 223 11.60 3.34 16.50
N GLU A 224 12.20 3.27 17.68
CA GLU A 224 12.39 4.44 18.54
C GLU A 224 13.21 5.52 17.83
N GLU A 225 14.32 5.14 17.19
CA GLU A 225 15.15 6.08 16.43
C GLU A 225 14.43 6.59 15.17
N LEU A 226 13.63 5.76 14.50
CA LEU A 226 12.80 6.18 13.37
C LEU A 226 11.81 7.25 13.78
N LEU A 227 11.12 7.07 14.90
CA LEU A 227 10.11 8.01 15.40
C LEU A 227 10.75 9.34 15.83
N LYS A 228 11.98 9.32 16.36
CA LYS A 228 12.76 10.53 16.65
C LYS A 228 13.12 11.32 15.39
N VAL A 229 13.41 10.64 14.28
CA VAL A 229 13.78 11.29 13.01
C VAL A 229 12.54 11.74 12.21
N CYS A 230 11.51 10.91 12.10
CA CYS A 230 10.35 11.10 11.21
C CYS A 230 9.25 11.95 11.86
N GLN A 231 9.55 13.21 12.19
CA GLN A 231 8.63 14.08 12.94
C GLN A 231 7.40 14.54 12.15
N ASN A 232 7.33 14.31 10.83
CA ASN A 232 6.17 14.68 9.99
C ASN A 232 5.07 13.60 9.94
N LEU A 233 5.25 12.47 10.65
CA LEU A 233 4.29 11.39 10.70
C LEU A 233 2.92 11.88 11.20
N LYS A 234 1.88 11.60 10.41
CA LYS A 234 0.47 11.87 10.70
C LYS A 234 -0.30 10.57 10.94
N LEU A 235 0.05 9.51 10.22
CA LEU A 235 -0.52 8.17 10.37
C LEU A 235 0.61 7.16 10.50
N LEU A 236 0.55 6.31 11.52
CA LEU A 236 1.47 5.21 11.74
C LEU A 236 0.68 3.92 11.89
N LEU A 237 0.92 2.95 11.01
CA LEU A 237 0.38 1.59 11.09
C LEU A 237 1.49 0.63 11.50
N LEU A 238 1.30 -0.06 12.61
CA LEU A 238 2.26 -0.98 13.20
C LEU A 238 1.68 -2.39 13.11
N VAL A 239 2.36 -3.24 12.35
CA VAL A 239 2.05 -4.65 12.19
C VAL A 239 3.11 -5.45 12.94
N ILE A 240 2.69 -6.21 13.95
CA ILE A 240 3.60 -7.05 14.73
C ILE A 240 3.29 -8.53 14.49
N PHE A 241 4.35 -9.31 14.33
CA PHE A 241 4.26 -10.74 14.08
C PHE A 241 5.29 -11.49 14.91
N ASP A 242 4.81 -12.28 15.88
CA ASP A 242 5.66 -13.19 16.65
C ASP A 242 5.69 -14.57 15.99
N HIS A 243 6.81 -14.85 15.33
CA HIS A 243 7.07 -16.15 14.72
C HIS A 243 7.49 -17.22 15.74
N THR A 244 7.79 -16.84 16.98
CA THR A 244 8.19 -17.76 18.07
C THR A 244 6.99 -18.35 18.80
N TYR A 245 5.89 -18.53 18.06
CA TYR A 245 4.56 -18.85 18.57
C TYR A 245 4.59 -20.02 19.57
N GLU A 246 4.37 -19.69 20.84
CA GLU A 246 4.16 -20.65 21.92
C GLU A 246 2.84 -20.34 22.61
N GLU A 247 1.83 -21.15 22.33
CA GLU A 247 0.44 -20.94 22.75
C GLU A 247 0.29 -20.76 24.27
N SER A 248 1.18 -21.37 25.08
CA SER A 248 1.11 -21.33 26.55
C SER A 248 1.45 -19.97 27.18
N PHE A 249 2.19 -19.09 26.48
CA PHE A 249 2.63 -17.79 27.00
C PHE A 249 2.17 -16.62 26.13
N TYR A 250 1.33 -16.89 25.13
CA TYR A 250 0.96 -15.93 24.11
C TYR A 250 0.34 -14.66 24.70
N ASP A 251 -0.67 -14.79 25.58
CA ASP A 251 -1.33 -13.62 26.19
C ASP A 251 -0.36 -12.71 27.00
N GLU A 252 0.60 -13.32 27.71
CA GLU A 252 1.59 -12.58 28.51
C GLU A 252 2.60 -11.86 27.61
N LYS A 253 3.13 -12.55 26.60
CA LYS A 253 4.05 -11.98 25.60
C LYS A 253 3.41 -10.82 24.84
N VAL A 254 2.18 -11.00 24.37
CA VAL A 254 1.45 -10.01 23.57
C VAL A 254 1.17 -8.72 24.37
N LEU A 255 0.94 -8.84 25.67
CA LEU A 255 0.84 -7.69 26.59
C LEU A 255 2.20 -7.00 26.77
N GLU A 256 3.27 -7.77 26.95
CA GLU A 256 4.65 -7.24 27.06
C GLU A 256 5.06 -6.46 25.80
N TYR A 257 4.79 -7.01 24.62
CA TYR A 257 5.06 -6.35 23.33
C TYR A 257 4.32 -5.02 23.21
N GLY A 258 3.03 -5.02 23.57
CA GLY A 258 2.22 -3.80 23.60
C GLY A 258 2.78 -2.76 24.57
N GLU A 259 3.20 -3.16 25.77
CA GLU A 259 3.77 -2.27 26.78
C GLU A 259 5.07 -1.62 26.32
N ILE A 260 5.99 -2.39 25.75
CA ILE A 260 7.26 -1.87 25.20
C ILE A 260 6.98 -0.85 24.10
N LEU A 261 6.04 -1.16 23.19
CA LEU A 261 5.70 -0.29 22.08
C LEU A 261 5.09 1.04 22.53
N LEU A 262 4.17 1.03 23.49
CA LEU A 262 3.60 2.28 24.04
C LEU A 262 4.66 3.11 24.77
N LYS A 263 5.61 2.47 25.48
CA LYS A 263 6.76 3.18 26.10
C LYS A 263 7.62 3.89 25.06
N ILE A 264 7.89 3.24 23.92
CA ILE A 264 8.63 3.82 22.80
C ILE A 264 7.88 5.01 22.19
N LEU A 265 6.56 4.90 22.00
CA LEU A 265 5.74 6.01 21.51
C LEU A 265 5.79 7.22 22.46
N ILE A 266 5.77 6.99 23.77
CA ILE A 266 5.92 8.06 24.77
C ILE A 266 7.33 8.67 24.72
N SER A 267 8.40 7.85 24.70
CA SER A 267 9.78 8.32 24.75
C SER A 267 10.18 9.09 23.49
N SER A 268 9.65 8.69 22.34
CA SER A 268 9.95 9.28 21.03
C SER A 268 9.24 10.61 20.77
N LYS A 269 8.21 10.95 21.58
CA LYS A 269 7.40 12.17 21.49
C LYS A 269 6.96 12.54 20.05
N PRO A 270 6.27 11.66 19.30
CA PRO A 270 5.85 11.94 17.94
C PRO A 270 4.63 12.89 17.92
N THR A 271 4.91 14.19 18.02
CA THR A 271 3.89 15.24 18.28
C THR A 271 2.83 15.42 17.18
N ASN A 272 3.14 15.05 15.94
CA ASN A 272 2.27 15.29 14.77
C ASN A 272 1.36 14.12 14.42
N ILE A 273 1.49 12.97 15.10
CA ILE A 273 0.68 11.80 14.82
C ILE A 273 -0.77 12.08 15.22
N LYS A 274 -1.68 11.83 14.27
CA LYS A 274 -3.13 11.97 14.43
C LYS A 274 -3.83 10.63 14.49
N GLU A 275 -3.17 9.58 13.99
CA GLU A 275 -3.73 8.24 13.92
C GLU A 275 -2.63 7.19 14.11
N ILE A 276 -2.84 6.27 15.04
CA ILE A 276 -2.03 5.07 15.18
C ILE A 276 -2.94 3.87 14.98
N ARG A 277 -2.51 2.98 14.10
CA ARG A 277 -3.16 1.71 13.83
C ARG A 277 -2.25 0.60 14.31
N PHE A 278 -2.81 -0.32 15.07
CA PHE A 278 -2.13 -1.52 15.52
C PHE A 278 -2.80 -2.72 14.83
N TYR A 279 -2.02 -3.55 14.14
CA TYR A 279 -2.45 -4.86 13.62
C TYR A 279 -1.54 -6.05 14.01
N GLY A 280 -2.11 -7.16 14.50
CA GLY A 280 -1.37 -8.39 14.81
C GLY A 280 -1.25 -8.73 16.30
N ASP A 281 -0.08 -9.22 16.71
CA ASP A 281 0.19 -9.77 18.06
C ASP A 281 0.48 -8.68 19.12
N PHE A 282 -0.44 -7.72 19.34
CA PHE A 282 -0.41 -6.84 20.53
C PHE A 282 -1.73 -6.86 21.30
N LYS A 283 -1.62 -6.51 22.58
CA LYS A 283 -2.72 -6.24 23.50
C LYS A 283 -2.24 -5.22 24.51
N PHE A 284 -3.15 -4.40 25.04
CA PHE A 284 -2.81 -3.42 26.07
C PHE A 284 -3.62 -3.70 27.33
N SER A 285 -2.94 -3.84 28.47
CA SER A 285 -3.64 -3.81 29.75
C SER A 285 -4.25 -2.43 29.99
N LEU A 286 -5.27 -2.38 30.85
CA LEU A 286 -5.97 -1.14 31.17
C LEU A 286 -5.00 -0.10 31.74
N GLU A 287 -4.09 -0.52 32.62
CA GLU A 287 -3.12 0.34 33.29
C GLU A 287 -2.10 0.92 32.31
N VAL A 288 -1.59 0.09 31.40
CA VAL A 288 -0.59 0.49 30.39
C VAL A 288 -1.21 1.44 29.37
N LEU A 289 -2.44 1.17 28.93
CA LEU A 289 -3.19 2.07 28.05
C LEU A 289 -3.49 3.41 28.73
N GLU A 290 -3.93 3.40 30.00
CA GLU A 290 -4.15 4.63 30.76
C GLU A 290 -2.87 5.45 30.91
N GLU A 291 -1.75 4.80 31.22
CA GLU A 291 -0.46 5.48 31.34
C GLU A 291 -0.05 6.14 30.04
N PHE A 292 -0.22 5.45 28.90
CA PHE A 292 0.04 5.99 27.58
C PHE A 292 -0.80 7.23 27.29
N LEU A 293 -2.12 7.14 27.48
CA LEU A 293 -3.04 8.25 27.22
C LEU A 293 -2.77 9.44 28.14
N ARG A 294 -2.43 9.21 29.41
CA ARG A 294 -2.06 10.25 30.37
C ARG A 294 -0.78 11.00 29.97
N LYS A 295 0.19 10.29 29.40
CA LYS A 295 1.49 10.84 28.98
C LYS A 295 1.52 11.34 27.54
N TRP A 296 0.42 11.17 26.79
CA TRP A 296 0.36 11.62 25.40
C TRP A 296 0.35 13.15 25.32
N GLU A 297 1.42 13.71 24.77
CA GLU A 297 1.60 15.17 24.59
C GLU A 297 1.28 15.63 23.14
N GLY A 298 0.79 14.73 22.28
CA GLY A 298 0.53 15.00 20.86
C GLY A 298 -0.84 15.61 20.56
N CYS A 299 -1.16 15.67 19.27
CA CYS A 299 -2.52 16.00 18.82
C CYS A 299 -3.54 14.97 19.33
N ALA A 300 -4.83 15.34 19.34
CA ALA A 300 -5.91 14.41 19.60
C ALA A 300 -5.78 13.18 18.68
N ILE A 301 -5.55 12.01 19.28
CA ILE A 301 -5.14 10.80 18.57
C ILE A 301 -6.34 9.92 18.25
N SER A 302 -6.35 9.33 17.06
CA SER A 302 -7.26 8.25 16.68
C SER A 302 -6.52 6.93 16.80
N ILE A 303 -7.10 5.94 17.47
CA ILE A 303 -6.48 4.64 17.69
C ILE A 303 -7.36 3.56 17.06
N LEU A 304 -6.79 2.78 16.15
CA LEU A 304 -7.45 1.61 15.57
C LEU A 304 -6.66 0.36 15.97
N ILE A 305 -7.37 -0.67 16.41
CA ILE A 305 -6.76 -1.90 16.91
C ILE A 305 -7.48 -3.10 16.30
N SER A 306 -6.73 -3.99 15.67
CA SER A 306 -7.21 -5.31 15.25
C SER A 306 -6.18 -6.36 15.64
N SER A 307 -6.58 -7.42 16.32
CA SER A 307 -5.72 -8.58 16.57
C SER A 307 -6.08 -9.72 15.62
N TYR A 308 -5.16 -10.67 15.42
CA TYR A 308 -5.43 -11.93 14.70
C TYR A 308 -6.60 -12.72 15.31
N ILE A 309 -6.81 -12.53 16.62
CA ILE A 309 -7.69 -13.36 17.41
C ILE A 309 -9.09 -12.73 17.45
N SER A 310 -9.83 -12.95 16.37
CA SER A 310 -11.28 -12.71 16.31
C SER A 310 -12.09 -13.64 17.25
N SER A 311 -11.44 -14.62 17.89
CA SER A 311 -12.06 -15.68 18.69
C SER A 311 -12.08 -15.43 20.21
N HIS A 312 -11.41 -14.38 20.69
CA HIS A 312 -11.41 -14.02 22.11
C HIS A 312 -12.09 -12.66 22.26
N ASN A 313 -12.99 -12.56 23.23
CA ASN A 313 -13.75 -11.35 23.54
C ASN A 313 -12.86 -10.11 23.40
N ASN A 314 -13.28 -9.18 22.57
CA ASN A 314 -12.64 -7.90 22.42
C ASN A 314 -12.57 -7.21 23.80
N ILE A 315 -11.40 -7.27 24.46
CA ILE A 315 -11.22 -6.73 25.81
C ILE A 315 -11.57 -5.23 25.87
N TYR A 316 -11.48 -4.53 24.74
CA TYR A 316 -11.80 -3.11 24.64
C TYR A 316 -13.32 -2.84 24.67
N GLU A 317 -14.16 -3.88 24.57
CA GLU A 317 -15.60 -3.81 24.78
C GLU A 317 -16.01 -3.94 26.25
N GLU A 318 -15.08 -4.30 27.14
CA GLU A 318 -15.32 -4.37 28.58
C GLU A 318 -15.62 -2.98 29.17
N GLU A 319 -16.42 -2.96 30.23
CA GLU A 319 -16.95 -1.71 30.80
C GLU A 319 -15.85 -0.77 31.29
N ASP A 320 -14.78 -1.31 31.86
CA ASP A 320 -13.67 -0.52 32.41
C ASP A 320 -12.82 0.12 31.29
N TYR A 321 -12.59 -0.60 30.18
CA TYR A 321 -11.94 -0.03 28.99
C TYR A 321 -12.79 1.06 28.34
N LYS A 322 -14.10 0.83 28.19
CA LYS A 322 -15.02 1.85 27.65
C LYS A 322 -15.02 3.12 28.50
N LYS A 323 -15.11 2.98 29.84
CA LYS A 323 -15.03 4.12 30.77
C LYS A 323 -13.72 4.88 30.63
N LEU A 324 -12.60 4.16 30.54
CA LEU A 324 -11.28 4.78 30.34
C LEU A 324 -11.26 5.57 29.03
N ILE A 325 -11.61 4.94 27.91
CA ILE A 325 -11.61 5.55 26.58
C ILE A 325 -12.53 6.77 26.54
N ASP A 326 -13.75 6.67 27.07
CA ASP A 326 -14.72 7.78 27.09
C ASP A 326 -14.22 8.96 27.94
N ASN A 327 -13.54 8.70 29.07
CA ASN A 327 -12.91 9.75 29.86
C ASN A 327 -11.85 10.51 29.04
N TYR A 328 -10.97 9.79 28.34
CA TYR A 328 -9.93 10.41 27.51
C TYR A 328 -10.46 11.03 26.20
N LYS A 329 -11.62 10.58 25.69
CA LYS A 329 -12.37 11.26 24.62
C LYS A 329 -12.94 12.59 25.10
N ASN A 330 -13.58 12.60 26.28
CA ASN A 330 -14.13 13.82 26.88
C ASN A 330 -13.05 14.86 27.21
N ASN A 331 -11.85 14.41 27.57
CA ASN A 331 -10.70 15.27 27.81
C ASN A 331 -10.00 15.75 26.51
N GLY A 332 -10.47 15.33 25.33
CA GLY A 332 -9.94 15.73 24.03
C GLY A 332 -8.59 15.09 23.65
N ILE A 333 -8.14 14.08 24.42
CA ILE A 333 -6.90 13.34 24.14
C ILE A 333 -7.14 12.31 23.04
N ILE A 334 -8.23 11.55 23.14
CA ILE A 334 -8.67 10.62 22.09
C ILE A 334 -9.68 11.33 21.20
N LYS A 335 -9.41 11.37 19.90
CA LYS A 335 -10.40 11.76 18.90
C LYS A 335 -11.34 10.60 18.59
N ASP A 336 -10.77 9.41 18.37
CA ASP A 336 -11.51 8.21 18.03
C ASP A 336 -10.77 6.96 18.53
N PHE A 337 -11.52 5.94 18.91
CA PHE A 337 -10.98 4.64 19.29
C PHE A 337 -11.90 3.57 18.73
N ARG A 338 -11.36 2.70 17.88
CA ARG A 338 -12.12 1.64 17.23
C ARG A 338 -11.33 0.34 17.29
N SER A 339 -12.06 -0.73 17.57
CA SER A 339 -11.56 -2.08 17.40
C SER A 339 -12.37 -2.71 16.27
N GLU A 340 -11.70 -2.93 15.14
CA GLU A 340 -12.34 -3.27 13.87
C GLU A 340 -11.77 -4.56 13.29
N SER A 341 -12.36 -5.00 12.19
CA SER A 341 -11.80 -6.10 11.43
C SER A 341 -10.45 -5.69 10.82
N TYR A 342 -9.64 -6.69 10.55
CA TYR A 342 -8.36 -6.56 9.87
C TYR A 342 -8.43 -5.70 8.59
N MET A 343 -9.42 -5.96 7.73
CA MET A 343 -9.56 -5.26 6.45
C MET A 343 -9.77 -3.76 6.66
N ASP A 344 -10.50 -3.36 7.71
CA ASP A 344 -10.77 -1.95 8.01
C ASP A 344 -9.51 -1.25 8.54
N VAL A 345 -8.72 -1.94 9.36
CA VAL A 345 -7.46 -1.41 9.92
C VAL A 345 -6.40 -1.23 8.82
N MET A 346 -6.31 -2.14 7.87
CA MET A 346 -5.35 -2.06 6.77
C MET A 346 -5.81 -1.15 5.63
N ASN A 347 -7.11 -0.85 5.53
CA ASN A 347 -7.63 0.05 4.51
C ASN A 347 -7.30 1.51 4.82
N VAL A 348 -6.17 1.96 4.29
CA VAL A 348 -5.82 3.38 4.24
C VAL A 348 -6.29 3.94 2.90
N GLU A 349 -7.39 4.70 2.91
CA GLU A 349 -8.00 5.24 1.68
C GLU A 349 -6.98 6.02 0.82
N PHE A 350 -6.89 5.63 -0.46
CA PHE A 350 -6.14 6.36 -1.47
C PHE A 350 -7.04 7.40 -2.16
N LYS A 351 -6.68 8.68 -2.01
CA LYS A 351 -7.03 9.70 -3.01
C LYS A 351 -5.73 10.05 -3.75
N VAL A 352 -5.59 9.51 -4.96
CA VAL A 352 -4.51 9.84 -5.91
C VAL A 352 -4.94 11.04 -6.73
#